data_AF-A0A9Q3J764-F1
#
_entry.id   AF-A0A9Q3J764-F1
#
_cell.length_a   1.000
_cell.length_b   1.000
_cell.length_c   1.000
_cell.angle_alpha   90.00
_cell.angle_beta   90.00
_cell.angle_gamma   90.00
#
_symmetry.space_group_name_H-M   'P 1'
#
loop_
_entity.id
_entity.type
_entity.pdbx_description
1 polymer ?
#
loop_
_entity_poly.entity_id
_entity_poly.type
_entity_poly.pdbx_seq_one_letter_code
_entity_poly.pdbx_strand_id
1 'polypeptide(L)'
;MDLIHVQDSNIQRTKPSRGKCYTAGSSFVTHIMINNKEANIHLDSGAFSTCVGKDYLDRIYTNWKEELIPIEGIKLRSASQNMHPLCILETAMIFPHPAGSIRLKDQLIEAQISPELTLGMKEELSEFLFQYREAFSSDNKPLGAIQGHEVDIILNVEIPYPPLLRRPAYSASPMAREVLDSHINELLKLGAHRNVGHNEEVEVTTPVIITLHNDKSRMVGDFRALNTYAVLDRYPILRIHV
;
A
#
# COMPACT_ATOMS: atom_id res chain seq x y z
N MET A 1 4.19 -46.38 33.30
CA MET A 1 4.62 -45.79 32.02
C MET A 1 4.64 -44.30 32.25
N ASP A 2 5.83 -43.80 32.57
CA ASP A 2 6.06 -42.40 32.91
C ASP A 2 6.06 -41.56 31.64
N LEU A 3 5.26 -40.49 31.64
CA LEU A 3 5.29 -39.43 30.63
C LEU A 3 6.51 -38.56 30.89
N ILE A 4 7.64 -38.97 30.33
CA ILE A 4 8.90 -38.21 30.35
C ILE A 4 8.85 -37.27 29.14
N HIS A 5 8.69 -35.96 29.39
CA HIS A 5 8.55 -34.85 28.45
C HIS A 5 7.11 -34.41 28.10
N VAL A 6 6.50 -33.69 29.04
CA VAL A 6 5.62 -32.56 28.71
C VAL A 6 6.40 -31.29 29.06
N GLN A 7 6.67 -30.44 28.08
CA GLN A 7 7.31 -29.14 28.27
C GLN A 7 6.25 -28.06 28.00
N ASP A 8 6.10 -27.12 28.94
CA ASP A 8 5.23 -25.95 28.74
C ASP A 8 5.69 -25.16 27.51
N SER A 9 4.73 -24.62 26.76
CA SER A 9 5.01 -23.80 25.59
C SER A 9 5.85 -22.59 26.00
N ASN A 10 7.12 -22.59 25.63
CA ASN A 10 7.97 -21.42 25.79
C ASN A 10 7.37 -20.27 24.99
N ILE A 11 7.07 -19.15 25.66
CA ILE A 11 6.83 -17.88 25.00
C ILE A 11 8.09 -17.57 24.19
N GLN A 12 8.04 -17.79 22.89
CA GLN A 12 9.11 -17.38 21.98
C GLN A 12 9.14 -15.86 21.93
N ARG A 13 10.01 -15.25 22.73
CA ARG A 13 10.42 -13.87 22.51
C ARG A 13 11.31 -13.83 21.27
N THR A 14 10.72 -13.61 20.10
CA THR A 14 11.47 -13.33 18.87
C THR A 14 12.27 -12.05 19.05
N LYS A 15 13.60 -12.14 18.90
CA LYS A 15 14.45 -10.94 18.78
C LYS A 15 13.95 -10.11 17.58
N PRO A 16 13.69 -8.79 17.75
CA PRO A 16 13.17 -7.97 16.66
C PRO A 16 14.16 -7.89 15.49
N SER A 17 13.63 -7.97 14.27
CA SER A 17 14.36 -7.64 13.06
C SER A 17 14.60 -6.13 13.00
N ARG A 18 15.74 -5.68 12.44
CA ARG A 18 16.04 -4.25 12.24
C ARG A 18 14.86 -3.55 11.54
N GLY A 19 14.39 -2.43 12.09
CA GLY A 19 13.24 -1.66 11.56
C GLY A 19 11.86 -2.16 12.00
N LYS A 20 11.77 -3.15 12.89
CA LYS A 20 10.48 -3.65 13.41
C LYS A 20 10.38 -3.44 14.92
N CYS A 21 9.36 -2.70 15.36
CA CYS A 21 8.90 -2.71 16.74
C CYS A 21 7.77 -3.75 16.84
N TYR A 22 8.00 -4.87 17.54
CA TYR A 22 6.90 -5.78 17.85
C TYR A 22 6.21 -5.28 19.13
N THR A 23 4.90 -5.05 19.06
CA THR A 23 4.04 -4.97 20.24
C THR A 23 4.07 -6.36 20.91
N ALA A 24 4.59 -6.44 22.12
CA ALA A 24 4.57 -7.69 22.87
C ALA A 24 3.14 -7.95 23.34
N GLY A 25 2.38 -8.71 22.56
CA GLY A 25 1.03 -9.12 22.90
C GLY A 25 -0.06 -8.18 22.40
N SER A 26 -1.30 -8.54 22.73
CA SER A 26 -2.58 -7.90 22.39
C SER A 26 -2.75 -6.45 22.92
N SER A 27 -1.67 -5.69 23.05
CA SER A 27 -1.65 -4.32 23.58
C SER A 27 -0.78 -3.42 22.71
N PHE A 28 -1.24 -2.19 22.44
CA PHE A 28 -0.51 -1.21 21.63
C PHE A 28 0.58 -0.48 22.44
N VAL A 29 1.26 -1.14 23.39
CA VAL A 29 2.26 -0.48 24.26
C VAL A 29 3.67 -0.68 23.70
N THR A 30 4.48 0.38 23.62
CA THR A 30 5.91 0.34 23.23
C THR A 30 6.80 1.05 24.24
N HIS A 31 8.11 0.76 24.19
CA HIS A 31 9.14 1.35 25.05
C HIS A 31 9.83 2.52 24.32
N ILE A 32 9.94 3.64 25.01
CA ILE A 32 10.65 4.84 24.56
C ILE A 32 11.60 5.34 25.65
N MET A 33 12.51 6.21 25.26
CA MET A 33 13.38 6.94 26.17
C MET A 33 12.94 8.40 26.21
N ILE A 34 12.69 8.92 27.41
CA ILE A 34 12.41 10.33 27.67
C ILE A 34 13.43 10.80 28.71
N ASN A 35 14.22 11.82 28.39
CA ASN A 35 15.29 12.33 29.26
C ASN A 35 16.18 11.24 29.88
N ASN A 36 16.64 10.30 29.04
CA ASN A 36 17.45 9.14 29.43
C ASN A 36 16.79 8.19 30.44
N LYS A 37 15.47 8.25 30.64
CA LYS A 37 14.70 7.26 31.40
C LYS A 37 13.79 6.47 30.47
N GLU A 38 13.72 5.16 30.71
CA GLU A 38 12.80 4.27 30.01
C GLU A 38 11.35 4.54 30.43
N ALA A 39 10.47 4.66 29.44
CA ALA A 39 9.05 4.88 29.61
C ALA A 39 8.25 4.00 28.64
N ASN A 40 7.05 3.60 29.05
CA ASN A 40 6.08 2.88 28.23
C ASN A 40 5.04 3.85 27.67
N ILE A 41 4.71 3.76 26.40
CA ILE A 41 3.63 4.56 25.81
C ILE A 41 2.66 3.67 25.06
N HIS A 42 1.40 4.09 25.00
CA HIS A 42 0.37 3.45 24.19
C HIS A 42 0.32 4.13 22.81
N LEU A 43 0.40 3.34 21.75
CA LEU A 43 0.37 3.75 20.36
C LEU A 43 -1.07 3.66 19.85
N ASP A 44 -1.78 4.78 19.80
CA ASP A 44 -3.11 4.86 19.21
C ASP A 44 -3.02 5.47 17.80
N SER A 45 -3.53 4.76 16.79
CA SER A 45 -3.53 5.22 15.40
C SER A 45 -4.60 6.30 15.22
N GLY A 46 -4.30 7.53 15.65
CA GLY A 46 -5.21 8.68 15.49
C GLY A 46 -5.01 9.83 16.48
N ALA A 47 -4.20 9.67 17.52
CA ALA A 47 -3.97 10.72 18.50
C ALA A 47 -2.76 11.60 18.12
N PHE A 48 -3.00 12.89 17.86
CA PHE A 48 -1.95 13.90 17.65
C PHE A 48 -1.15 14.21 18.93
N SER A 49 -1.69 13.87 20.12
CA SER A 49 -1.04 14.08 21.42
C SER A 49 -1.33 12.91 22.37
N THR A 50 -0.33 12.52 23.17
CA THR A 50 -0.48 11.46 24.17
C THR A 50 -0.90 12.08 25.51
N CYS A 51 -1.99 11.58 26.09
CA CYS A 51 -2.43 11.97 27.43
C CYS A 51 -1.79 11.05 28.47
N VAL A 52 -1.06 11.61 29.44
CA VAL A 52 -0.46 10.84 30.55
C VAL A 52 -0.93 11.37 31.90
N GLY A 53 -1.05 10.48 32.87
CA GLY A 53 -1.35 10.86 34.26
C GLY A 53 -0.17 11.55 34.92
N LYS A 54 -0.46 12.46 35.85
CA LYS A 54 0.55 13.18 36.65
C LYS A 54 1.56 12.25 37.32
N ASP A 55 1.08 11.18 37.96
CA ASP A 55 1.92 10.22 38.68
C ASP A 55 2.84 9.42 37.74
N TYR A 56 2.42 9.26 36.48
CA TYR A 56 3.24 8.64 35.45
C TYR A 56 4.38 9.57 35.04
N LEU A 57 4.06 10.85 34.84
CA LEU A 57 5.01 11.89 34.48
C LEU A 57 6.05 12.13 35.59
N ASP A 58 5.64 12.13 36.86
CA ASP A 58 6.54 12.22 38.02
C ASP A 58 7.64 11.12 38.02
N ARG A 59 7.37 9.95 37.42
CA ARG A 59 8.35 8.84 37.34
C ARG A 59 9.34 9.01 36.19
N ILE A 60 8.85 9.45 35.03
CA ILE A 60 9.63 9.46 33.78
C ILE A 60 10.30 10.81 33.51
N TYR A 61 9.80 11.90 34.12
CA TYR A 61 10.25 13.26 33.83
C TYR A 61 10.32 14.10 35.10
N THR A 62 11.43 14.12 35.82
CA THR A 62 11.48 14.66 37.20
C THR A 62 11.22 16.17 37.34
N ASN A 63 11.43 16.97 36.29
CA ASN A 63 11.30 18.45 36.33
C ASN A 63 10.15 18.99 35.47
N TRP A 64 9.18 18.13 35.13
CA TRP A 64 8.15 18.45 34.14
C TRP A 64 7.32 19.69 34.50
N LYS A 65 7.18 19.99 35.80
CA LYS A 65 6.40 21.12 36.32
C LYS A 65 6.98 22.48 35.91
N GLU A 66 8.27 22.55 35.63
CA GLU A 66 8.97 23.78 35.25
C GLU A 66 8.88 24.07 33.75
N GLU A 67 8.55 23.05 32.95
CA GLU A 67 8.51 23.08 31.49
C GLU A 67 7.07 23.05 30.94
N LEU A 68 6.11 23.41 31.80
CA LEU A 68 4.70 23.34 31.45
C LEU A 68 4.25 24.51 30.59
N ILE A 69 3.54 24.16 29.52
CA ILE A 69 2.83 25.11 28.69
C ILE A 69 1.35 25.11 29.13
N PRO A 70 0.75 26.28 29.42
CA PRO A 70 -0.65 26.35 29.82
C PRO A 70 -1.57 25.89 28.69
N ILE A 71 -2.62 25.15 29.05
CA ILE A 71 -3.70 24.78 28.12
C ILE A 71 -4.87 25.76 28.31
N GLU A 72 -5.28 26.44 27.24
CA GLU A 72 -6.55 27.18 27.23
C GLU A 72 -7.61 26.44 26.42
N GLY A 73 -8.75 26.17 27.05
CA GLY A 73 -10.00 25.79 26.36
C GLY A 73 -10.12 24.35 25.83
N ILE A 74 -9.11 23.49 25.99
CA ILE A 74 -9.18 22.10 25.51
C ILE A 74 -9.95 21.23 26.51
N LYS A 75 -10.97 20.48 26.05
CA LYS A 75 -11.64 19.46 26.85
C LYS A 75 -11.18 18.07 26.42
N LEU A 76 -10.50 17.35 27.30
CA LEU A 76 -10.03 15.98 27.05
C LEU A 76 -10.99 14.95 27.65
N ARG A 77 -11.24 13.88 26.89
CA ARG A 77 -12.11 12.76 27.32
C ARG A 77 -11.28 11.49 27.40
N SER A 78 -11.37 10.77 28.52
CA SER A 78 -10.95 9.37 28.57
C SER A 78 -12.12 8.47 28.13
N ALA A 79 -11.88 7.18 27.99
CA ALA A 79 -12.91 6.20 27.62
C ALA A 79 -14.11 6.15 28.60
N SER A 80 -13.97 6.68 29.82
CA SER A 80 -15.01 6.58 30.86
C SER A 80 -15.32 7.87 31.61
N GLN A 81 -14.48 8.91 31.57
CA GLN A 81 -14.71 10.16 32.32
C GLN A 81 -14.07 11.39 31.65
N ASN A 82 -14.52 12.58 32.06
CA ASN A 82 -13.85 13.84 31.68
C ASN A 82 -12.50 13.93 32.41
N MET A 83 -11.43 14.19 31.68
CA MET A 83 -10.12 14.45 32.27
C MET A 83 -9.95 15.95 32.47
N HIS A 84 -9.34 16.36 33.59
CA HIS A 84 -8.93 17.73 33.79
C HIS A 84 -7.56 17.94 33.14
N PRO A 85 -7.48 18.68 32.01
CA PRO A 85 -6.19 19.01 31.41
C PRO A 85 -5.42 19.89 32.40
N LEU A 86 -4.18 19.53 32.69
CA LEU A 86 -3.32 20.31 33.56
C LEU A 86 -2.44 21.27 32.75
N CYS A 87 -1.86 20.78 31.66
CA CYS A 87 -0.80 21.47 30.91
C CYS A 87 -0.38 20.63 29.69
N ILE A 88 0.27 21.26 28.71
CA ILE A 88 1.02 20.60 27.65
C ILE A 88 2.48 20.52 28.08
N LEU A 89 3.10 19.37 27.85
CA LEU A 89 4.54 19.19 27.97
C LEU A 89 5.07 18.78 26.60
N GLU A 90 5.95 19.60 26.03
CA GLU A 90 6.71 19.23 24.85
C GLU A 90 7.99 18.51 25.28
N THR A 91 8.20 17.30 24.76
CA THR A 91 9.40 16.53 25.09
C THR A 91 9.87 15.71 23.91
N ALA A 92 11.19 15.61 23.75
CA ALA A 92 11.81 14.73 22.78
C ALA A 92 11.70 13.28 23.26
N MET A 93 10.91 12.48 22.55
CA MET A 93 10.81 11.05 22.76
C MET A 93 11.78 10.35 21.81
N ILE A 94 12.68 9.54 22.36
CA ILE A 94 13.62 8.74 21.57
C ILE A 94 13.07 7.32 21.49
N PHE A 95 12.76 6.87 20.28
CA PHE A 95 12.50 5.46 20.01
C PHE A 95 13.85 4.79 19.80
N PRO A 96 14.28 3.86 20.69
CA PRO A 96 15.57 3.21 20.54
C PRO A 96 15.57 2.33 19.28
N HIS A 97 16.19 2.82 18.20
CA HIS A 97 16.40 2.05 16.98
C HIS A 97 17.80 1.42 17.00
N PRO A 98 17.93 0.09 16.81
CA PRO A 98 19.17 -0.62 17.13
C PRO A 98 20.37 -0.36 16.19
N ALA A 99 20.28 0.49 15.16
CA ALA A 99 21.22 0.39 14.04
C ALA A 99 21.85 1.67 13.46
N GLY A 100 21.63 2.86 14.04
CA GLY A 100 22.30 4.09 13.60
C GLY A 100 21.91 4.57 12.18
N SER A 101 22.12 5.87 11.94
CA SER A 101 21.69 6.69 10.79
C SER A 101 21.86 6.08 9.39
N ILE A 102 20.86 6.27 8.52
CA ILE A 102 20.87 5.90 7.08
C ILE A 102 20.98 7.18 6.23
N ARG A 103 21.63 7.10 5.06
CA ARG A 103 21.79 8.19 4.08
C ARG A 103 20.91 7.93 2.85
N LEU A 104 20.16 8.94 2.41
CA LEU A 104 19.36 8.91 1.19
C LEU A 104 20.19 9.17 -0.08
N LYS A 105 19.87 8.45 -1.15
CA LYS A 105 20.48 8.64 -2.49
C LYS A 105 19.47 9.22 -3.48
N ASP A 106 19.89 10.29 -4.16
CA ASP A 106 19.57 10.86 -5.49
C ASP A 106 18.19 10.67 -6.16
N GLN A 107 17.48 9.57 -5.98
CA GLN A 107 16.20 9.28 -6.66
C GLN A 107 15.01 10.12 -6.15
N LEU A 108 15.12 10.72 -4.95
CA LEU A 108 14.07 11.59 -4.41
C LEU A 108 14.10 13.02 -4.97
N ILE A 109 15.18 13.41 -5.65
CA ILE A 109 15.37 14.80 -6.11
C ILE A 109 14.39 15.14 -7.24
N GLU A 110 13.99 14.15 -8.05
CA GLU A 110 13.05 14.31 -9.17
C GLU A 110 11.58 14.10 -8.78
N ALA A 111 11.31 13.63 -7.55
CA ALA A 111 9.95 13.35 -7.10
C ALA A 111 9.24 14.65 -6.65
N GLN A 112 7.97 14.81 -7.01
CA GLN A 112 7.10 15.89 -6.50
C GLN A 112 6.73 15.64 -5.04
N ILE A 113 7.71 15.80 -4.15
CA ILE A 113 7.56 15.65 -2.71
C ILE A 113 7.14 16.99 -2.12
N SER A 114 6.13 16.98 -1.24
CA SER A 114 5.62 18.20 -0.61
C SER A 114 6.77 19.02 0.00
N PRO A 115 6.82 20.35 -0.23
CA PRO A 115 7.86 21.21 0.34
C PRO A 115 7.75 21.33 1.86
N GLU A 116 6.59 20.99 2.44
CA GLU A 116 6.32 21.03 3.89
C GLU A 116 6.98 19.87 4.65
N LEU A 117 7.48 18.85 3.94
CA LEU A 117 8.16 17.72 4.54
C LEU A 117 9.55 18.12 5.06
N THR A 118 9.79 17.85 6.34
CA THR A 118 11.11 18.02 6.95
C THR A 118 12.11 17.03 6.34
N LEU A 119 13.41 17.30 6.51
CA LEU A 119 14.45 16.40 5.99
C LEU A 119 14.29 14.97 6.51
N GLY A 120 14.00 14.79 7.80
CA GLY A 120 13.75 13.48 8.40
C GLY A 120 12.54 12.76 7.81
N MET A 121 11.47 13.49 7.48
CA MET A 121 10.30 12.87 6.84
C MET A 121 10.59 12.45 5.39
N LYS A 122 11.44 13.20 4.68
CA LYS A 122 11.91 12.80 3.35
C LYS A 122 12.81 11.55 3.44
N GLU A 123 13.61 11.45 4.50
CA GLU A 123 14.40 10.27 4.85
C GLU A 123 13.51 9.04 5.06
N GLU A 124 12.53 9.14 5.94
CA GLU A 124 11.57 8.06 6.20
C GLU A 124 10.77 7.66 4.95
N LEU A 125 10.30 8.65 4.18
CA LEU A 125 9.55 8.41 2.95
C LEU A 125 10.38 7.61 1.94
N SER A 126 11.65 7.96 1.78
CA SER A 126 12.53 7.25 0.85
C SER A 126 12.89 5.86 1.32
N GLU A 127 13.13 5.68 2.62
CA GLU A 127 13.34 4.35 3.18
C GLU A 127 12.11 3.49 2.96
N PHE A 128 10.92 4.05 3.16
CA PHE A 128 9.65 3.38 2.90
C PHE A 128 9.49 3.01 1.42
N LEU A 129 9.66 3.96 0.50
CA LEU A 129 9.57 3.72 -0.95
C LEU A 129 10.59 2.67 -1.40
N PHE A 130 11.80 2.67 -0.83
CA PHE A 130 12.82 1.67 -1.14
C PHE A 130 12.51 0.29 -0.55
N GLN A 131 12.04 0.24 0.70
CA GLN A 131 11.67 -0.99 1.40
C GLN A 131 10.52 -1.69 0.69
N TYR A 132 9.51 -0.92 0.25
CA TYR A 132 8.32 -1.42 -0.43
C TYR A 132 8.34 -1.16 -1.94
N ARG A 133 9.53 -1.03 -2.55
CA ARG A 133 9.68 -0.67 -3.98
C ARG A 133 8.91 -1.57 -4.95
N GLU A 134 8.70 -2.85 -4.61
CA GLU A 134 7.94 -3.78 -5.46
C GLU A 134 6.42 -3.57 -5.35
N ALA A 135 5.93 -2.82 -4.35
CA ALA A 135 4.54 -2.42 -4.23
C ALA A 135 4.21 -1.17 -5.07
N PHE A 136 5.22 -0.47 -5.59
CA PHE A 136 5.08 0.71 -6.43
C PHE A 136 5.44 0.40 -7.88
N SER A 137 4.70 0.98 -8.82
CA SER A 137 5.09 0.95 -10.23
C SER A 137 6.29 1.86 -10.48
N SER A 138 7.24 1.42 -11.31
CA SER A 138 8.38 2.23 -11.77
C SER A 138 8.45 2.21 -13.29
N ASP A 139 9.25 3.09 -13.90
CA ASP A 139 9.42 3.14 -15.37
C ASP A 139 9.90 1.79 -15.95
N ASN A 140 10.71 1.06 -15.18
CA ASN A 140 11.24 -0.25 -15.57
C ASN A 140 10.28 -1.41 -15.28
N LYS A 141 9.32 -1.23 -14.35
CA LYS A 141 8.29 -2.21 -13.99
C LYS A 141 6.96 -1.48 -13.74
N PRO A 142 6.27 -1.03 -14.80
CA PRO A 142 5.03 -0.28 -14.65
C PRO A 142 3.84 -1.20 -14.32
N LEU A 143 3.96 -2.49 -14.63
CA LEU A 143 2.90 -3.48 -14.42
C LEU A 143 3.31 -4.48 -13.33
N GLY A 144 2.37 -4.76 -12.43
CA GLY A 144 2.44 -5.92 -11.54
C GLY A 144 2.01 -7.19 -12.28
N ALA A 145 2.58 -8.33 -11.90
CA ALA A 145 2.20 -9.64 -12.44
C ALA A 145 1.91 -10.59 -11.27
N ILE A 146 0.70 -11.14 -11.23
CA ILE A 146 0.31 -12.19 -10.29
C ILE A 146 0.46 -13.52 -11.02
N GLN A 147 1.30 -14.42 -10.51
CA GLN A 147 1.54 -15.75 -11.08
C GLN A 147 0.71 -16.81 -10.36
N GLY A 148 0.17 -17.80 -11.09
CA GLY A 148 -0.58 -18.91 -10.50
C GLY A 148 -2.06 -18.62 -10.20
N HIS A 149 -2.56 -17.46 -10.64
CA HIS A 149 -3.96 -17.07 -10.56
C HIS A 149 -4.48 -16.71 -11.96
N GLU A 150 -4.14 -17.53 -12.94
CA GLU A 150 -4.68 -17.43 -14.29
C GLU A 150 -6.21 -17.59 -14.25
N VAL A 151 -6.91 -16.80 -15.05
CA VAL A 151 -8.37 -16.75 -15.05
C VAL A 151 -8.90 -17.39 -16.34
N ASP A 152 -9.71 -18.43 -16.17
CA ASP A 152 -10.46 -19.02 -17.28
C ASP A 152 -11.72 -18.18 -17.57
N ILE A 153 -11.86 -17.73 -18.81
CA ILE A 153 -13.09 -17.09 -19.27
C ILE A 153 -14.03 -18.18 -19.78
N ILE A 154 -15.04 -18.50 -18.98
CA ILE A 154 -16.04 -19.52 -19.32
C ILE A 154 -17.08 -18.91 -20.28
N LEU A 155 -17.32 -19.57 -21.41
CA LEU A 155 -18.33 -19.20 -22.38
C LEU A 155 -19.58 -20.08 -22.23
N ASN A 156 -20.74 -19.53 -22.58
CA ASN A 156 -22.03 -20.24 -22.60
C ASN A 156 -22.31 -20.94 -23.95
N VAL A 157 -21.31 -21.01 -24.82
CA VAL A 157 -21.34 -21.64 -26.14
C VAL A 157 -20.13 -22.54 -26.29
N GLU A 158 -20.27 -23.60 -27.07
CA GLU A 158 -19.20 -24.55 -27.38
C GLU A 158 -18.67 -24.34 -28.80
N ILE A 159 -17.54 -24.97 -29.10
CA ILE A 159 -16.92 -24.97 -30.43
C ILE A 159 -17.80 -25.81 -31.40
N PRO A 160 -18.07 -25.35 -32.63
CA PRO A 160 -17.54 -24.13 -33.25
C PRO A 160 -18.23 -22.86 -32.75
N TYR A 161 -17.43 -21.89 -32.35
CA TYR A 161 -17.94 -20.61 -31.85
C TYR A 161 -18.73 -19.83 -32.90
N PRO A 162 -19.75 -19.05 -32.47
CA PRO A 162 -20.49 -18.19 -33.37
C PRO A 162 -19.58 -17.23 -34.16
N PRO A 163 -19.90 -16.90 -35.43
CA PRO A 163 -19.11 -15.95 -36.23
C PRO A 163 -18.92 -14.58 -35.57
N LEU A 164 -19.84 -14.20 -34.68
CA LEU A 164 -19.75 -12.95 -33.92
C LEU A 164 -18.55 -12.91 -32.95
N LEU A 165 -17.97 -14.05 -32.60
CA LEU A 165 -16.72 -14.13 -31.82
C LEU A 165 -15.47 -14.06 -32.71
N ARG A 166 -15.59 -14.14 -34.05
CA ARG A 166 -14.49 -14.01 -35.02
C ARG A 166 -14.65 -12.75 -35.84
N ARG A 167 -14.57 -11.59 -35.18
CA ARG A 167 -14.78 -10.30 -35.85
C ARG A 167 -13.50 -9.83 -36.53
N PRO A 168 -13.58 -9.34 -37.78
CA PRO A 168 -12.44 -8.75 -38.46
C PRO A 168 -12.05 -7.42 -37.81
N ALA A 169 -10.78 -7.03 -37.96
CA ALA A 169 -10.32 -5.71 -37.56
C ALA A 169 -11.09 -4.61 -38.31
N TYR A 170 -11.38 -3.51 -37.61
CA TYR A 170 -11.98 -2.35 -38.26
C TYR A 170 -10.99 -1.67 -39.20
N SER A 171 -11.51 -1.06 -40.26
CA SER A 171 -10.70 -0.19 -41.11
C SER A 171 -10.24 1.03 -40.30
N ALA A 172 -8.93 1.23 -40.26
CA ALA A 172 -8.30 2.36 -39.58
C ALA A 172 -7.64 3.29 -40.60
N SER A 173 -7.70 4.60 -40.35
CA SER A 173 -6.95 5.60 -41.12
C SER A 173 -5.43 5.43 -40.91
N PRO A 174 -4.58 5.95 -41.81
CA PRO A 174 -3.12 5.86 -41.65
C PRO A 174 -2.64 6.38 -40.29
N MET A 175 -3.14 7.55 -39.87
CA MET A 175 -2.85 8.13 -38.56
C MET A 175 -3.28 7.22 -37.40
N ALA A 176 -4.47 6.62 -37.49
CA ALA A 176 -4.95 5.71 -36.45
C ALA A 176 -4.12 4.42 -36.39
N ARG A 177 -3.60 3.93 -37.53
CA ARG A 177 -2.71 2.77 -37.58
C ARG A 177 -1.38 3.05 -36.89
N GLU A 178 -0.75 4.19 -37.16
CA GLU A 178 0.51 4.56 -36.52
C GLU A 178 0.36 4.63 -34.99
N VAL A 179 -0.75 5.20 -34.51
CA VAL A 179 -1.08 5.23 -33.08
C VAL A 179 -1.30 3.83 -32.53
N LEU A 180 -2.07 2.99 -33.22
CA LEU A 180 -2.30 1.59 -32.81
C LEU A 180 -0.98 0.81 -32.74
N ASP A 181 -0.12 0.94 -33.74
CA ASP A 181 1.18 0.27 -33.79
C ASP A 181 2.06 0.70 -32.63
N SER A 182 2.05 1.99 -32.27
CA SER A 182 2.77 2.49 -31.09
C SER A 182 2.29 1.82 -29.79
N HIS A 183 0.97 1.79 -29.56
CA HIS A 183 0.37 1.16 -28.37
C HIS A 183 0.61 -0.36 -28.33
N ILE A 184 0.47 -1.05 -29.46
CA ILE A 184 0.70 -2.50 -29.55
C ILE A 184 2.16 -2.83 -29.24
N ASN A 185 3.11 -2.08 -29.79
CA ASN A 185 4.53 -2.28 -29.53
C ASN A 185 4.89 -2.03 -28.06
N GLU A 186 4.25 -1.06 -27.40
CA GLU A 186 4.42 -0.84 -25.96
C GLU A 186 3.92 -2.06 -25.16
N LEU A 187 2.72 -2.56 -25.45
CA LEU A 187 2.15 -3.73 -24.75
C LEU A 187 2.96 -5.01 -24.99
N LEU A 188 3.55 -5.18 -26.17
CA LEU A 188 4.49 -6.26 -26.46
C LEU A 188 5.77 -6.14 -25.61
N LYS A 189 6.34 -4.94 -25.49
CA LYS A 189 7.53 -4.69 -24.65
C LYS A 189 7.25 -4.94 -23.17
N LEU A 190 6.05 -4.60 -22.70
CA LEU A 190 5.62 -4.83 -21.33
C LEU A 190 5.25 -6.29 -21.04
N GLY A 191 5.21 -7.15 -22.07
CA GLY A 191 4.82 -8.56 -21.93
C GLY A 191 3.33 -8.77 -21.65
N ALA A 192 2.51 -7.72 -21.77
CA ALA A 192 1.06 -7.81 -21.64
C ALA A 192 0.42 -8.47 -22.87
N HIS A 193 1.01 -8.25 -24.05
CA HIS A 193 0.64 -8.90 -25.30
C HIS A 193 1.75 -9.84 -25.77
N ARG A 194 1.38 -10.84 -26.58
CA ARG A 194 2.32 -11.65 -27.35
C ARG A 194 1.84 -11.81 -28.78
N ASN A 195 2.79 -12.09 -29.68
CA ASN A 195 2.44 -12.55 -31.01
C ASN A 195 1.85 -13.95 -30.93
N VAL A 196 0.85 -14.19 -31.77
CA VAL A 196 0.28 -15.52 -32.01
C VAL A 196 1.26 -16.31 -32.87
N GLY A 197 1.53 -17.56 -32.51
CA GLY A 197 2.45 -18.42 -33.27
C GLY A 197 1.93 -18.76 -34.66
N HIS A 198 2.82 -19.08 -35.61
CA HIS A 198 2.43 -19.42 -36.99
C HIS A 198 1.45 -20.61 -37.07
N ASN A 199 1.54 -21.56 -36.12
CA ASN A 199 0.71 -22.76 -36.05
C ASN A 199 -0.41 -22.64 -34.99
N GLU A 200 -0.63 -21.46 -34.42
CA GLU A 200 -1.63 -21.25 -33.39
C GLU A 200 -2.91 -20.70 -34.03
N GLU A 201 -4.00 -21.46 -33.93
CA GLU A 201 -5.30 -21.00 -34.37
C GLU A 201 -5.94 -20.10 -33.31
N VAL A 202 -6.41 -18.93 -33.75
CA VAL A 202 -7.15 -18.00 -32.90
C VAL A 202 -8.63 -18.19 -33.14
N GLU A 203 -9.32 -18.74 -32.15
CA GLU A 203 -10.74 -19.06 -32.28
C GLU A 203 -11.65 -17.84 -32.03
N VAL A 204 -11.16 -16.84 -31.30
CA VAL A 204 -11.88 -15.63 -30.90
C VAL A 204 -11.06 -14.39 -31.22
N THR A 205 -11.64 -13.45 -31.96
CA THR A 205 -11.01 -12.17 -32.31
C THR A 205 -11.93 -11.00 -31.96
N THR A 206 -11.34 -9.99 -31.32
CA THR A 206 -12.03 -8.75 -30.95
C THR A 206 -11.37 -7.57 -31.66
N PRO A 207 -12.12 -6.75 -32.40
CA PRO A 207 -11.55 -5.59 -33.06
C PRO A 207 -11.26 -4.50 -32.03
N VAL A 208 -10.32 -3.65 -32.40
CA VAL A 208 -9.82 -2.57 -31.56
C VAL A 208 -10.14 -1.23 -32.23
N ILE A 209 -10.44 -0.22 -31.41
CA ILE A 209 -10.66 1.16 -31.83
C ILE A 209 -9.74 2.10 -31.07
N ILE A 210 -9.49 3.28 -31.64
CA ILE A 210 -8.83 4.39 -30.95
C ILE A 210 -9.88 5.37 -30.47
N THR A 211 -9.75 5.79 -29.21
CA THR A 211 -10.56 6.87 -28.61
C THR A 211 -9.64 7.95 -28.06
N LEU A 212 -10.09 9.20 -28.09
CA LEU A 212 -9.39 10.33 -27.47
C LEU A 212 -9.97 10.61 -26.08
N HIS A 213 -9.09 10.76 -25.10
CA HIS A 213 -9.48 11.15 -23.74
C HIS A 213 -8.42 12.07 -23.14
N ASN A 214 -8.80 13.30 -22.77
CA ASN A 214 -7.91 14.35 -22.30
C ASN A 214 -6.70 14.54 -23.24
N ASP A 215 -6.99 14.69 -24.54
CA ASP A 215 -6.01 14.88 -25.63
C ASP A 215 -4.99 13.73 -25.82
N LYS A 216 -5.20 12.59 -25.14
CA LYS A 216 -4.40 11.37 -25.30
C LYS A 216 -5.20 10.31 -26.03
N SER A 217 -4.56 9.64 -26.98
CA SER A 217 -5.14 8.48 -27.66
C SER A 217 -5.09 7.25 -26.77
N ARG A 218 -6.15 6.44 -26.80
CA ARG A 218 -6.27 5.18 -26.08
C ARG A 218 -6.75 4.08 -27.02
N MET A 219 -6.12 2.93 -26.92
CA MET A 219 -6.52 1.70 -27.59
C MET A 219 -7.62 1.00 -26.77
N VAL A 220 -8.76 0.69 -27.39
CA VAL A 220 -9.93 0.09 -26.72
C VAL A 220 -10.42 -1.12 -27.51
N GLY A 221 -10.51 -2.29 -26.86
CA GLY A 221 -11.08 -3.51 -27.44
C GLY A 221 -12.62 -3.52 -27.39
N ASP A 222 -13.27 -3.90 -28.49
CA ASP A 222 -14.73 -4.02 -28.57
C ASP A 222 -15.23 -5.40 -28.11
N PHE A 223 -15.21 -5.62 -26.79
CA PHE A 223 -15.56 -6.90 -26.17
C PHE A 223 -17.08 -7.17 -26.08
N ARG A 224 -17.94 -6.36 -26.70
CA ARG A 224 -19.41 -6.51 -26.58
C ARG A 224 -19.91 -7.88 -27.05
N ALA A 225 -19.32 -8.40 -28.13
CA ALA A 225 -19.65 -9.73 -28.62
C ALA A 225 -19.23 -10.80 -27.60
N LEU A 226 -17.99 -10.74 -27.12
CA LEU A 226 -17.47 -11.68 -26.12
C LEU A 226 -18.31 -11.66 -24.83
N ASN A 227 -18.67 -10.48 -24.33
CA ASN A 227 -19.46 -10.32 -23.11
C ASN A 227 -20.88 -10.89 -23.22
N THR A 228 -21.43 -11.03 -24.43
CA THR A 228 -22.73 -11.69 -24.65
C THR A 228 -22.65 -13.20 -24.40
N TYR A 229 -21.48 -13.79 -24.66
CA TYR A 229 -21.25 -15.23 -24.54
C TYR A 229 -20.50 -15.61 -23.26
N ALA A 230 -19.85 -14.66 -22.59
CA ALA A 230 -19.18 -14.92 -21.32
C ALA A 230 -20.21 -15.20 -20.21
N VAL A 231 -19.96 -16.24 -19.42
CA VAL A 231 -20.73 -16.52 -18.21
C VAL A 231 -20.41 -15.44 -17.17
N LEU A 232 -21.46 -14.81 -16.63
CA LEU A 232 -21.30 -13.75 -15.64
C LEU A 232 -20.87 -14.32 -14.30
N ASP A 233 -19.70 -13.90 -13.84
CA ASP A 233 -19.31 -14.09 -12.45
C ASP A 233 -20.06 -13.13 -11.52
N ARG A 234 -20.43 -13.63 -10.35
CA ARG A 234 -21.07 -12.83 -9.30
C ARG A 234 -20.16 -12.75 -8.09
N TYR A 235 -19.46 -11.64 -7.97
CA TYR A 235 -18.71 -11.30 -6.77
C TYR A 235 -19.40 -10.15 -6.02
N PRO A 236 -19.44 -10.18 -4.68
CA PRO A 236 -19.98 -9.07 -3.90
C PRO A 236 -19.02 -7.87 -3.98
N ILE A 237 -19.25 -6.97 -4.93
CA ILE A 237 -18.59 -5.66 -4.95
C ILE A 237 -19.38 -4.76 -3.99
N LEU A 238 -18.75 -4.35 -2.90
CA LEU A 238 -19.33 -3.40 -1.96
C LEU A 238 -19.57 -2.07 -2.68
N ARG A 239 -20.81 -1.57 -2.64
CA ARG A 239 -21.12 -0.22 -3.12
C ARG A 239 -20.66 0.77 -2.06
N ILE A 240 -19.73 1.65 -2.44
CA ILE A 240 -19.38 2.81 -1.63
C ILE A 240 -20.50 3.82 -1.83
N HIS A 241 -21.28 4.06 -0.77
CA HIS A 241 -22.20 5.18 -0.72
C HIS A 241 -21.38 6.43 -0.38
N VAL A 242 -21.10 7.24 -1.40
CA VAL A 242 -20.49 8.57 -1.26
C VAL A 242 -21.59 9.61 -1.06
#